data_AF-A0A378MXS0-F1
#
_entry.id   AF-A0A378MXS0-F1
#
_cell.length_a   1.000
_cell.length_b   1.000
_cell.length_c   1.000
_cell.angle_alpha   90.00
_cell.angle_beta   90.00
_cell.angle_gamma   90.00
#
_symmetry.space_group_name_H-M   'P 1'
#
loop_
_entity.id
_entity.type
_entity.pdbx_description
1 polymer ?
#
loop_
_entity_poly.entity_id
_entity_poly.type
_entity_poly.pdbx_seq_one_letter_code
_entity_poly.pdbx_strand_id
1 'polypeptide(L)'
;MLPIKTNGILNVVFDTKTEVNTEQDKLKNIYTMSGGFNLNGELTLKGGTLLLSGHPTPHAYDIKNKHDVVRENDWQDSHFTAKNITVNKMAQLYIGRNVNEVNSHFTATDKAKLNLGFINRSTPSCYDSEYTGTTHCEVQAVISDNIFANLATTAIKGNVKLQNHSQLNLGKANLTGSVQADQTTHITLANHSHWLNNGTSQIGHLTMEKGSILSLNDKFATTEIPVRFNKMIIQGNLKGNGRINYTANLAKGESDHLQVDGIAEGNFVLAVRNSTTEANPKSSLNLLSLKNSNQEGNKASISLENNYVDLGTYRYVLENRNHNYHLFNPLIPNSTSKEMNATSVSSIPKKESVTNVPTLDKKETEQNLTQLQKDFSAHQLENQKAKQSMINAQSELRRLNSQLNVLQKYVNSRRLGYYTQQAVLEQISIIQNKIKQTQTIFNDANATVKLTDQKLEEAKLALGSVNDLVLIKASAPAMQATNQDTSMMNIIQADWISQYANTALSELSAQANSALQISNSLDRQLFKQSDKFNVWSSVEHQKTEHKSDLYRPYKQQTNLTQLGIQMR
;
A
#
# COMPACT_ATOMS: atom_id res chain seq x y z
N MET A 1 39.65 -23.83 11.98
CA MET A 1 38.44 -23.44 12.74
C MET A 1 38.88 -23.06 14.14
N LEU A 2 38.58 -21.84 14.61
CA LEU A 2 38.77 -21.50 16.02
C LEU A 2 37.84 -22.38 16.87
N PRO A 3 38.26 -22.86 18.05
CA PRO A 3 37.41 -23.68 18.90
C PRO A 3 36.20 -22.88 19.36
N ILE A 4 35.00 -23.44 19.17
CA ILE A 4 33.76 -22.88 19.71
C ILE A 4 33.85 -22.99 21.23
N LYS A 5 33.85 -21.85 21.93
CA LYS A 5 33.86 -21.80 23.39
C LYS A 5 32.51 -22.30 23.94
N THR A 6 32.53 -22.97 25.08
CA THR A 6 31.30 -23.36 25.79
C THR A 6 30.52 -22.12 26.23
N ASN A 7 29.24 -22.01 25.82
CA ASN A 7 28.34 -20.92 26.23
C ASN A 7 27.27 -21.45 27.21
N GLY A 8 27.63 -21.46 28.49
CA GLY A 8 26.73 -21.88 29.58
C GLY A 8 25.54 -20.94 29.77
N ILE A 9 24.55 -21.38 30.55
CA ILE A 9 23.41 -20.54 30.90
C ILE A 9 23.88 -19.41 31.82
N LEU A 10 23.63 -18.17 31.42
CA LEU A 10 23.87 -16.97 32.22
C LEU A 10 22.65 -16.07 32.15
N ASN A 11 22.12 -15.69 33.32
CA ASN A 11 21.05 -14.71 33.45
C ASN A 11 21.62 -13.42 34.04
N VAL A 12 21.23 -12.28 33.48
CA VAL A 12 21.66 -10.94 33.93
C VAL A 12 20.44 -10.17 34.43
N VAL A 13 20.54 -9.60 35.62
CA VAL A 13 19.44 -8.82 36.22
C VAL A 13 19.95 -7.42 36.55
N PHE A 14 19.33 -6.41 35.95
CA PHE A 14 19.47 -5.01 36.32
C PHE A 14 18.36 -4.67 37.31
N ASP A 15 18.75 -4.49 38.57
CA ASP A 15 17.86 -4.07 39.65
C ASP A 15 18.43 -2.81 40.29
N THR A 16 17.92 -1.65 39.85
CA THR A 16 18.35 -0.35 40.37
C THR A 16 17.88 -0.17 41.80
N LYS A 17 18.76 -0.51 42.75
CA LYS A 17 18.64 -0.14 44.16
C LYS A 17 19.20 1.27 44.33
N THR A 18 18.33 2.26 44.28
CA THR A 18 18.66 3.63 44.66
C THR A 18 18.20 3.88 46.09
N GLU A 19 18.93 4.68 46.86
CA GLU A 19 18.45 5.33 48.10
C GLU A 19 17.28 6.32 47.83
N VAL A 20 16.85 6.42 46.57
CA VAL A 20 15.85 7.37 46.09
C VAL A 20 14.47 6.72 46.09
N ASN A 21 13.52 7.40 46.73
CA ASN A 21 12.24 6.85 47.20
C ASN A 21 11.15 6.66 46.11
N THR A 22 11.41 7.00 44.83
CA THR A 22 10.39 6.90 43.77
C THR A 22 10.88 6.15 42.53
N GLU A 23 9.97 5.42 41.86
CA GLU A 23 10.26 4.75 40.57
C GLU A 23 10.61 5.73 39.45
N GLN A 24 10.14 6.99 39.54
CA GLN A 24 10.44 8.03 38.56
C GLN A 24 11.89 8.48 38.64
N ASP A 25 12.46 8.58 39.85
CA ASP A 25 13.85 8.98 40.03
C ASP A 25 14.84 7.91 39.57
N LYS A 26 14.47 6.63 39.68
CA LYS A 26 15.28 5.51 39.17
C LYS A 26 15.58 5.64 37.68
N LEU A 27 14.69 6.27 36.91
CA LEU A 27 14.85 6.49 35.47
C LEU A 27 16.01 7.42 35.11
N LYS A 28 16.48 8.24 36.05
CA LYS A 28 17.65 9.11 35.86
C LYS A 28 18.94 8.32 35.73
N ASN A 29 18.98 7.07 36.22
CA ASN A 29 20.13 6.19 36.09
C ASN A 29 20.07 5.45 34.77
N ILE A 30 21.02 5.77 33.89
CA ILE A 30 21.21 5.09 32.61
C ILE A 30 22.40 4.14 32.76
N TYR A 31 22.13 2.85 32.70
CA TYR A 31 23.16 1.82 32.50
C TYR A 31 23.38 1.67 31.01
N THR A 32 24.62 1.55 30.58
CA THR A 32 24.95 1.33 29.17
C THR A 32 25.71 0.02 28.98
N MET A 33 25.41 -0.68 27.88
CA MET A 33 26.19 -1.81 27.38
C MET A 33 26.53 -1.53 25.93
N SER A 34 27.81 -1.31 25.66
CA SER A 34 28.31 -0.84 24.37
C SER A 34 29.13 -1.88 23.61
N GLY A 35 29.44 -3.03 24.21
CA GLY A 35 30.16 -4.13 23.54
C GLY A 35 29.23 -5.09 22.81
N GLY A 36 28.49 -5.90 23.58
CA GLY A 36 27.58 -6.92 23.08
C GLY A 36 27.39 -8.05 24.10
N PHE A 37 26.41 -8.92 23.89
CA PHE A 37 26.26 -10.15 24.67
C PHE A 37 25.67 -11.30 23.86
N ASN A 38 26.00 -12.53 24.24
CA ASN A 38 25.43 -13.75 23.67
C ASN A 38 24.96 -14.68 24.80
N LEU A 39 23.90 -14.29 25.48
CA LEU A 39 23.36 -14.98 26.65
C LEU A 39 22.57 -16.22 26.21
N ASN A 40 22.99 -17.40 26.69
CA ASN A 40 22.16 -18.61 26.64
C ASN A 40 21.07 -18.62 27.74
N GLY A 41 20.70 -17.43 28.21
CA GLY A 41 19.78 -17.18 29.31
C GLY A 41 19.07 -15.83 29.11
N GLU A 42 18.64 -15.24 30.20
CA GLU A 42 17.70 -14.13 30.24
C GLU A 42 18.36 -12.81 30.64
N LEU A 43 17.82 -11.69 30.15
CA LEU A 43 18.12 -10.35 30.65
C LEU A 43 16.84 -9.78 31.30
N THR A 44 16.92 -9.32 32.55
CA THR A 44 15.77 -8.75 33.27
C THR A 44 16.06 -7.35 33.79
N LEU A 45 15.15 -6.40 33.57
CA LEU A 45 15.22 -5.03 34.07
C LEU A 45 14.08 -4.78 35.07
N LYS A 46 14.41 -4.58 36.33
CA LYS A 46 13.46 -4.38 37.44
C LYS A 46 13.25 -2.91 37.85
N GLY A 47 13.91 -1.98 37.17
CA GLY A 47 13.87 -0.53 37.39
C GLY A 47 14.95 0.19 36.58
N GLY A 48 14.83 1.51 36.45
CA GLY A 48 15.82 2.36 35.78
C GLY A 48 15.85 2.24 34.25
N THR A 49 16.91 2.77 33.64
CA THR A 49 17.08 2.83 32.19
C THR A 49 18.31 2.01 31.77
N LEU A 50 18.16 1.13 30.78
CA LEU A 50 19.28 0.42 30.14
C LEU A 50 19.37 0.83 28.67
N LEU A 51 20.56 1.21 28.23
CA LEU A 51 20.91 1.50 26.85
C LEU A 51 21.83 0.41 26.30
N LEU A 52 21.35 -0.34 25.32
CA LEU A 52 22.17 -1.21 24.49
C LEU A 52 22.53 -0.43 23.22
N SER A 53 23.81 -0.17 22.98
CA SER A 53 24.27 0.69 21.88
C SER A 53 25.55 0.13 21.25
N GLY A 54 25.93 0.61 20.07
CA GLY A 54 27.32 0.57 19.64
C GLY A 54 28.19 1.54 20.44
N HIS A 55 29.48 1.61 20.10
CA HIS A 55 30.43 2.55 20.69
C HIS A 55 31.19 3.34 19.61
N PRO A 56 31.71 4.54 19.92
CA PRO A 56 32.60 5.26 19.01
C PRO A 56 33.83 4.41 18.65
N THR A 57 34.33 4.57 17.43
CA THR A 57 35.65 4.05 17.08
C THR A 57 36.70 4.75 17.94
N PRO A 58 37.61 4.00 18.59
CA PRO A 58 38.66 4.61 19.40
C PRO A 58 39.57 5.52 18.55
N HIS A 59 39.74 6.76 19.00
CA HIS A 59 40.72 7.71 18.45
C HIS A 59 41.68 8.14 19.56
N ALA A 60 42.90 8.51 19.19
CA ALA A 60 43.86 9.03 20.16
C ALA A 60 43.30 10.26 20.89
N TYR A 61 43.41 10.28 22.22
CA TYR A 61 42.97 11.39 23.06
C TYR A 61 43.65 12.69 22.64
N ASP A 62 42.88 13.78 22.50
CA ASP A 62 43.44 15.09 22.18
C ASP A 62 44.03 15.71 23.45
N ILE A 63 45.31 15.44 23.70
CA ILE A 63 46.04 15.94 24.86
C ILE A 63 46.11 17.49 24.87
N LYS A 64 46.09 18.14 23.71
CA LYS A 64 46.16 19.62 23.63
C LYS A 64 44.86 20.25 24.13
N ASN A 65 43.72 19.71 23.70
CA ASN A 65 42.39 20.24 24.04
C ASN A 65 41.72 19.49 25.21
N LYS A 66 42.36 18.45 25.75
CA LYS A 66 41.91 17.63 26.89
C LYS A 66 40.51 17.03 26.71
N HIS A 67 40.27 16.37 25.58
CA HIS A 67 39.00 15.67 25.33
C HIS A 67 39.18 14.41 24.48
N ASP A 68 38.23 13.47 24.60
CA ASP A 68 38.12 12.33 23.70
C ASP A 68 37.65 12.78 22.32
N VAL A 69 38.31 12.26 21.27
CA VAL A 69 37.93 12.55 19.90
C VAL A 69 36.82 11.60 19.47
N VAL A 70 35.57 12.03 19.60
CA VAL A 70 34.39 11.27 19.17
C VAL A 70 33.82 11.85 17.88
N ARG A 71 33.73 11.03 16.84
CA ARG A 71 33.18 11.43 15.54
C ARG A 71 31.78 10.85 15.37
N GLU A 72 30.84 11.69 14.96
CA GLU A 72 29.42 11.31 14.82
C GLU A 72 29.21 10.17 13.80
N ASN A 73 30.06 10.05 12.79
CA ASN A 73 29.93 9.09 11.69
C ASN A 73 30.83 7.86 11.80
N ASP A 74 31.62 7.74 12.87
CA ASP A 74 32.64 6.69 13.03
C ASP A 74 32.41 5.93 14.34
N TRP A 75 31.55 4.92 14.24
CA TRP A 75 31.09 4.10 15.35
C TRP A 75 31.17 2.63 14.94
N GLN A 76 31.41 1.78 15.93
CA GLN A 76 31.44 0.34 15.80
C GLN A 76 30.09 -0.25 16.23
N ASP A 77 29.66 -1.26 15.49
CA ASP A 77 28.35 -1.86 15.70
C ASP A 77 28.37 -2.99 16.75
N SER A 78 27.33 -3.04 17.57
CA SER A 78 27.13 -4.08 18.58
C SER A 78 26.03 -5.07 18.21
N HIS A 79 26.11 -6.25 18.83
CA HIS A 79 25.16 -7.35 18.66
C HIS A 79 24.73 -7.88 20.03
N PHE A 80 23.44 -8.16 20.18
CA PHE A 80 22.85 -8.57 21.45
C PHE A 80 21.93 -9.78 21.27
N THR A 81 22.27 -10.91 21.89
CA THR A 81 21.47 -12.15 21.82
C THR A 81 21.14 -12.64 23.22
N ALA A 82 19.86 -12.84 23.50
CA ALA A 82 19.36 -13.45 24.75
C ALA A 82 18.10 -14.27 24.46
N LYS A 83 17.75 -15.22 25.33
CA LYS A 83 16.51 -16.00 25.17
C LYS A 83 15.28 -15.09 25.29
N ASN A 84 15.15 -14.37 26.40
CA ASN A 84 14.23 -13.24 26.52
C ASN A 84 14.91 -12.03 27.19
N ILE A 85 14.37 -10.86 26.88
CA ILE A 85 14.60 -9.60 27.56
C ILE A 85 13.28 -9.19 28.22
N THR A 86 13.25 -9.17 29.55
CA THR A 86 12.08 -8.82 30.35
C THR A 86 12.27 -7.44 30.99
N VAL A 87 11.30 -6.54 30.83
CA VAL A 87 11.31 -5.18 31.35
C VAL A 87 10.04 -4.92 32.16
N ASN A 88 10.20 -4.57 33.44
CA ASN A 88 9.09 -4.55 34.40
C ASN A 88 8.91 -3.17 35.04
N LYS A 89 7.80 -2.98 35.76
CA LYS A 89 7.51 -1.75 36.52
C LYS A 89 7.53 -0.50 35.63
N MET A 90 8.43 0.45 35.91
CA MET A 90 8.61 1.67 35.11
C MET A 90 9.90 1.62 34.29
N ALA A 91 10.63 0.50 34.26
CA ALA A 91 11.93 0.41 33.61
C ALA A 91 11.85 0.70 32.10
N GLN A 92 12.96 1.20 31.55
CA GLN A 92 13.09 1.54 30.14
C GLN A 92 14.28 0.82 29.52
N LEU A 93 14.03 0.13 28.41
CA LEU A 93 15.07 -0.41 27.54
C LEU A 93 15.18 0.49 26.31
N TYR A 94 16.39 0.89 25.97
CA TYR A 94 16.72 1.55 24.71
C TYR A 94 17.69 0.68 23.91
N ILE A 95 17.35 0.44 22.65
CA ILE A 95 18.31 -0.03 21.64
C ILE A 95 18.73 1.20 20.83
N GLY A 96 20.00 1.58 20.99
CA GLY A 96 20.60 2.81 20.52
C GLY A 96 21.05 2.77 19.07
N ARG A 97 21.95 3.71 18.75
CA ARG A 97 22.63 3.77 17.45
C ARG A 97 23.67 2.66 17.33
N ASN A 98 24.01 2.30 16.09
CA ASN A 98 25.07 1.32 15.80
C ASN A 98 24.82 -0.02 16.50
N VAL A 99 23.57 -0.47 16.49
CA VAL A 99 23.21 -1.84 16.86
C VAL A 99 22.73 -2.53 15.59
N ASN A 100 23.48 -3.54 15.16
CA ASN A 100 23.17 -4.25 13.92
C ASN A 100 22.05 -5.27 14.12
N GLU A 101 22.14 -6.07 15.18
CA GLU A 101 21.18 -7.11 15.45
C GLU A 101 20.89 -7.26 16.95
N VAL A 102 19.61 -7.42 17.26
CA VAL A 102 19.13 -7.90 18.55
C VAL A 102 18.28 -9.16 18.32
N ASN A 103 18.70 -10.29 18.88
CA ASN A 103 17.99 -11.56 18.79
C ASN A 103 17.48 -11.95 20.18
N SER A 104 16.19 -11.68 20.43
CA SER A 104 15.53 -12.03 21.68
C SER A 104 14.02 -11.90 21.59
N HIS A 105 13.31 -12.68 22.39
CA HIS A 105 11.93 -12.38 22.72
C HIS A 105 11.86 -11.25 23.74
N PHE A 106 10.86 -10.37 23.65
CA PHE A 106 10.71 -9.25 24.57
C PHE A 106 9.44 -9.40 25.39
N THR A 107 9.51 -9.12 26.68
CA THR A 107 8.33 -9.02 27.55
C THR A 107 8.37 -7.69 28.31
N ALA A 108 7.30 -6.91 28.24
CA ALA A 108 7.14 -5.69 29.03
C ALA A 108 5.85 -5.74 29.86
N THR A 109 5.92 -5.31 31.12
CA THR A 109 4.78 -5.30 32.06
C THR A 109 4.58 -3.92 32.69
N ASP A 110 3.48 -3.76 33.42
CA ASP A 110 3.19 -2.56 34.22
C ASP A 110 3.14 -1.26 33.39
N LYS A 111 4.19 -0.43 33.44
CA LYS A 111 4.38 0.82 32.68
C LYS A 111 5.75 0.85 31.98
N ALA A 112 6.38 -0.31 31.81
CA ALA A 112 7.68 -0.44 31.19
C ALA A 112 7.67 0.03 29.73
N LYS A 113 8.82 0.50 29.24
CA LYS A 113 8.97 0.93 27.85
C LYS A 113 10.08 0.18 27.14
N LEU A 114 9.75 -0.38 25.99
CA LEU A 114 10.69 -0.92 25.01
C LEU A 114 10.88 0.12 23.92
N ASN A 115 12.04 0.74 23.84
CA ASN A 115 12.41 1.66 22.75
C ASN A 115 13.42 0.93 21.86
N LEU A 116 12.93 0.32 20.79
CA LEU A 116 13.72 -0.59 19.98
C LEU A 116 14.11 0.09 18.66
N GLY A 117 15.41 0.37 18.50
CA GLY A 117 15.96 1.13 17.39
C GLY A 117 16.10 2.61 17.73
N PHE A 118 17.07 3.27 17.10
CA PHE A 118 17.34 4.68 17.36
C PHE A 118 16.18 5.58 16.90
N ILE A 119 15.72 6.46 17.79
CA ILE A 119 14.72 7.50 17.54
C ILE A 119 15.39 8.84 17.80
N ASN A 120 15.52 9.66 16.76
CA ASN A 120 16.19 10.96 16.87
C ASN A 120 15.46 11.85 17.88
N ARG A 121 16.20 12.58 18.74
CA ARG A 121 15.68 13.41 19.84
C ARG A 121 14.96 12.66 20.97
N SER A 122 14.99 11.33 20.98
CA SER A 122 14.34 10.52 22.02
C SER A 122 15.26 9.46 22.61
N THR A 123 16.11 8.82 21.79
CA THR A 123 17.01 7.77 22.25
C THR A 123 18.27 8.39 22.86
N PRO A 124 18.71 7.94 24.05
CA PRO A 124 19.99 8.36 24.60
C PRO A 124 21.17 7.89 23.75
N SER A 125 22.24 8.68 23.71
CA SER A 125 23.54 8.29 23.15
C SER A 125 24.60 8.46 24.20
N CYS A 126 25.23 7.37 24.62
CA CYS A 126 26.28 7.35 25.62
C CYS A 126 27.57 6.76 25.07
N TYR A 127 28.70 7.20 25.60
CA TYR A 127 29.99 6.55 25.41
C TYR A 127 30.85 6.70 26.67
N ASP A 128 31.75 5.75 26.88
CA ASP A 128 32.73 5.82 27.97
C ASP A 128 34.02 6.44 27.45
N SER A 129 34.58 7.39 28.20
CA SER A 129 35.90 7.95 27.93
C SER A 129 36.96 6.88 28.11
N GLU A 130 37.69 6.53 27.05
CA GLU A 130 38.79 5.56 27.17
C GLU A 130 39.96 6.10 27.98
N TYR A 131 40.08 7.43 28.08
CA TYR A 131 41.13 8.08 28.87
C TYR A 131 40.79 8.15 30.36
N THR A 132 39.56 8.54 30.72
CA THR A 132 39.19 8.80 32.13
C THR A 132 38.30 7.74 32.77
N GLY A 133 37.66 6.89 31.96
CA GLY A 133 36.64 5.94 32.41
C GLY A 133 35.29 6.57 32.76
N THR A 134 35.08 7.88 32.52
CA THR A 134 33.79 8.52 32.78
C THR A 134 32.81 8.33 31.62
N THR A 135 31.56 8.07 31.92
CA THR A 135 30.48 7.97 30.92
C THR A 135 29.93 9.34 30.55
N HIS A 136 29.92 9.65 29.25
CA HIS A 136 29.23 10.80 28.68
C HIS A 136 27.89 10.33 28.09
N CYS A 137 26.79 10.98 28.45
CA CYS A 137 25.46 10.65 27.94
C CYS A 137 24.71 11.90 27.50
N GLU A 138 24.22 11.88 26.26
CA GLU A 138 23.19 12.79 25.78
C GLU A 138 21.84 12.07 25.88
N VAL A 139 20.98 12.50 26.80
CA VAL A 139 19.71 11.80 27.14
C VAL A 139 18.67 11.82 26.01
N GLN A 140 18.76 12.79 25.10
CA GLN A 140 17.88 12.97 23.94
C GLN A 140 18.75 13.27 22.73
N ALA A 141 19.55 12.28 22.32
CA ALA A 141 20.59 12.49 21.34
C ALA A 141 20.03 13.00 20.02
N VAL A 142 20.70 14.01 19.48
CA VAL A 142 20.40 14.56 18.16
C VAL A 142 21.53 14.18 17.23
N ILE A 143 21.22 13.33 16.25
CA ILE A 143 22.15 13.09 15.13
C ILE A 143 21.67 13.81 13.88
N SER A 144 22.61 14.27 13.06
CA SER A 144 22.32 15.00 11.82
C SER A 144 21.53 14.13 10.83
N ASP A 145 20.71 14.74 9.98
CA ASP A 145 19.86 14.00 9.02
C ASP A 145 20.67 13.09 8.09
N ASN A 146 21.87 13.52 7.71
CA ASN A 146 22.78 12.71 6.90
C ASN A 146 23.27 11.46 7.65
N ILE A 147 23.64 11.59 8.92
CA ILE A 147 24.06 10.44 9.73
C ILE A 147 22.87 9.55 10.05
N PHE A 148 21.72 10.14 10.39
CA PHE A 148 20.49 9.37 10.61
C PHE A 148 20.11 8.56 9.38
N ALA A 149 20.20 9.13 8.17
CA ALA A 149 19.89 8.42 6.92
C ALA A 149 20.82 7.23 6.68
N ASN A 150 22.12 7.39 6.96
CA ASN A 150 23.14 6.37 6.75
C ASN A 150 23.31 5.38 7.92
N LEU A 151 22.71 5.66 9.09
CA LEU A 151 22.73 4.75 10.23
C LEU A 151 22.13 3.40 9.83
N ALA A 152 22.80 2.29 10.15
CA ALA A 152 22.26 0.97 9.88
C ALA A 152 20.90 0.79 10.58
N THR A 153 19.93 0.20 9.87
CA THR A 153 18.63 -0.14 10.44
C THR A 153 18.79 -1.40 11.30
N THR A 154 18.53 -1.30 12.60
CA THR A 154 18.71 -2.43 13.52
C THR A 154 17.77 -3.59 13.18
N ALA A 155 18.31 -4.79 13.01
CA ALA A 155 17.51 -5.99 12.86
C ALA A 155 17.09 -6.52 14.24
N ILE A 156 15.79 -6.55 14.53
CA ILE A 156 15.26 -7.11 15.78
C ILE A 156 14.51 -8.39 15.44
N LYS A 157 14.97 -9.51 16.00
CA LYS A 157 14.40 -10.83 15.74
C LYS A 157 13.82 -11.40 17.04
N GLY A 158 12.51 -11.59 17.05
CA GLY A 158 11.80 -12.21 18.16
C GLY A 158 10.43 -11.60 18.42
N ASN A 159 9.57 -12.41 19.04
CA ASN A 159 8.22 -12.00 19.40
C ASN A 159 8.22 -11.05 20.61
N VAL A 160 7.20 -10.20 20.70
CA VAL A 160 7.01 -9.25 21.81
C VAL A 160 5.72 -9.56 22.56
N LYS A 161 5.78 -9.52 23.90
CA LYS A 161 4.62 -9.57 24.78
C LYS A 161 4.53 -8.27 25.57
N LEU A 162 3.40 -7.56 25.49
CA LEU A 162 3.16 -6.33 26.26
C LEU A 162 1.96 -6.54 27.18
N GLN A 163 2.10 -6.19 28.46
CA GLN A 163 1.04 -6.34 29.45
C GLN A 163 0.77 -5.02 30.18
N ASN A 164 -0.42 -4.90 30.77
CA ASN A 164 -0.87 -3.71 31.49
C ASN A 164 -0.78 -2.45 30.61
N HIS A 165 -0.04 -1.42 31.03
CA HIS A 165 0.12 -0.15 30.34
C HIS A 165 1.53 0.01 29.74
N SER A 166 2.24 -1.10 29.51
CA SER A 166 3.55 -1.08 28.89
C SER A 166 3.49 -0.59 27.43
N GLN A 167 4.63 -0.12 26.94
CA GLN A 167 4.73 0.52 25.63
C GLN A 167 5.88 -0.06 24.81
N LEU A 168 5.66 -0.13 23.49
CA LEU A 168 6.70 -0.42 22.49
C LEU A 168 6.82 0.76 21.54
N ASN A 169 7.99 1.37 21.46
CA ASN A 169 8.33 2.41 20.50
C ASN A 169 9.39 1.83 19.55
N LEU A 170 9.02 1.60 18.29
CA LEU A 170 9.93 1.10 17.25
C LEU A 170 10.54 2.30 16.51
N GLY A 171 11.85 2.47 16.61
CA GLY A 171 12.63 3.49 15.92
C GLY A 171 13.13 3.04 14.55
N LYS A 172 14.34 3.46 14.17
CA LYS A 172 15.00 2.99 12.94
C LYS A 172 15.43 1.53 13.07
N ALA A 173 14.47 0.62 12.97
CA ALA A 173 14.66 -0.81 13.13
C ALA A 173 13.64 -1.63 12.32
N ASN A 174 14.05 -2.86 12.00
CA ASN A 174 13.24 -3.90 11.39
C ASN A 174 12.87 -4.94 12.46
N LEU A 175 11.67 -4.87 13.02
CA LEU A 175 11.15 -5.90 13.94
C LEU A 175 10.56 -7.06 13.15
N THR A 176 11.15 -8.24 13.28
CA THR A 176 10.62 -9.49 12.72
C THR A 176 10.10 -10.39 13.85
N GLY A 177 8.78 -10.44 14.00
CA GLY A 177 8.13 -11.15 15.11
C GLY A 177 6.65 -10.83 15.22
N SER A 178 5.91 -11.68 15.93
CA SER A 178 4.53 -11.39 16.33
C SER A 178 4.49 -10.62 17.64
N VAL A 179 3.40 -9.89 17.88
CA VAL A 179 3.17 -9.14 19.10
C VAL A 179 1.85 -9.58 19.74
N GLN A 180 1.92 -9.93 21.01
CA GLN A 180 0.76 -10.27 21.84
C GLN A 180 0.67 -9.26 22.96
N ALA A 181 -0.41 -8.47 23.00
CA ALA A 181 -0.49 -7.36 23.92
C ALA A 181 -1.90 -7.12 24.49
N ASP A 182 -1.95 -6.68 25.75
CA ASP A 182 -3.19 -6.28 26.42
C ASP A 182 -3.79 -5.02 25.78
N GLN A 183 -5.11 -4.84 25.93
CA GLN A 183 -5.85 -3.72 25.33
C GLN A 183 -5.34 -2.33 25.71
N THR A 184 -4.80 -2.17 26.92
CA THR A 184 -4.31 -0.89 27.48
C THR A 184 -2.89 -0.52 27.03
N THR A 185 -2.19 -1.42 26.33
CA THR A 185 -0.83 -1.20 25.84
C THR A 185 -0.80 -0.27 24.62
N HIS A 186 0.35 0.37 24.37
CA HIS A 186 0.52 1.26 23.23
C HIS A 186 1.76 0.92 22.43
N ILE A 187 1.61 0.82 21.11
CA ILE A 187 2.69 0.61 20.17
C ILE A 187 2.81 1.83 19.27
N THR A 188 4.03 2.36 19.13
CA THR A 188 4.36 3.45 18.23
C THR A 188 5.38 2.98 17.21
N LEU A 189 5.04 3.13 15.92
CA LEU A 189 5.97 2.92 14.82
C LEU A 189 6.47 4.29 14.36
N ALA A 190 7.70 4.64 14.71
CA ALA A 190 8.30 5.93 14.36
C ALA A 190 8.71 5.98 12.87
N ASN A 191 9.14 7.15 12.40
CA ASN A 191 9.68 7.28 11.04
C ASN A 191 10.85 6.30 10.77
N HIS A 192 10.85 5.65 9.60
CA HIS A 192 11.79 4.59 9.17
C HIS A 192 11.73 3.29 9.99
N SER A 193 10.70 3.10 10.81
CA SER A 193 10.45 1.81 11.44
C SER A 193 9.76 0.84 10.47
N HIS A 194 10.12 -0.43 10.56
CA HIS A 194 9.46 -1.50 9.82
C HIS A 194 9.15 -2.67 10.73
N TRP A 195 7.85 -2.98 10.89
CA TRP A 195 7.43 -4.21 11.55
C TRP A 195 7.05 -5.27 10.50
N LEU A 196 7.83 -6.35 10.44
CA LEU A 196 7.56 -7.57 9.68
C LEU A 196 6.88 -8.60 10.59
N ASN A 197 5.56 -8.62 10.56
CA ASN A 197 4.76 -9.54 11.33
C ASN A 197 4.85 -10.96 10.75
N ASN A 198 5.24 -11.94 11.56
CA ASN A 198 5.46 -13.32 11.12
C ASN A 198 4.40 -14.31 11.63
N GLY A 199 3.33 -13.85 12.27
CA GLY A 199 2.23 -14.68 12.76
C GLY A 199 1.01 -13.83 13.10
N THR A 200 -0.04 -14.43 13.67
CA THR A 200 -1.17 -13.62 14.18
C THR A 200 -0.72 -12.77 15.35
N SER A 201 -1.08 -11.49 15.33
CA SER A 201 -0.78 -10.53 16.40
C SER A 201 -2.05 -9.86 16.87
N GLN A 202 -2.15 -9.66 18.18
CA GLN A 202 -3.25 -8.96 18.83
C GLN A 202 -2.65 -7.90 19.75
N ILE A 203 -3.04 -6.65 19.54
CA ILE A 203 -2.42 -5.49 20.19
C ILE A 203 -3.46 -4.53 20.76
N GLY A 204 -3.05 -3.69 21.73
CA GLY A 204 -3.86 -2.60 22.26
C GLY A 204 -4.03 -1.47 21.25
N HIS A 205 -3.28 -0.38 21.44
CA HIS A 205 -3.31 0.79 20.56
C HIS A 205 -2.11 0.80 19.61
N LEU A 206 -2.31 1.27 18.38
CA LEU A 206 -1.24 1.45 17.39
C LEU A 206 -1.21 2.89 16.87
N THR A 207 -0.04 3.53 16.97
CA THR A 207 0.25 4.81 16.31
C THR A 207 1.32 4.59 15.26
N MET A 208 1.04 4.99 14.03
CA MET A 208 1.98 4.96 12.91
C MET A 208 2.41 6.38 12.56
N GLU A 209 3.70 6.68 12.62
CA GLU A 209 4.23 7.94 12.14
C GLU A 209 4.54 7.88 10.64
N LYS A 210 4.54 9.04 9.99
CA LYS A 210 4.84 9.14 8.56
C LYS A 210 6.20 8.49 8.26
N GLY A 211 6.22 7.57 7.29
CA GLY A 211 7.41 6.82 6.90
C GLY A 211 7.56 5.47 7.61
N SER A 212 6.68 5.15 8.56
CA SER A 212 6.59 3.81 9.14
C SER A 212 5.91 2.80 8.21
N ILE A 213 6.34 1.54 8.32
CA ILE A 213 5.82 0.43 7.53
C ILE A 213 5.40 -0.72 8.45
N LEU A 214 4.18 -1.20 8.26
CA LEU A 214 3.69 -2.45 8.85
C LEU A 214 3.51 -3.47 7.74
N SER A 215 4.37 -4.48 7.68
CA SER A 215 4.14 -5.66 6.85
C SER A 215 3.40 -6.71 7.66
N LEU A 216 2.17 -7.05 7.25
CA LEU A 216 1.38 -8.08 7.93
C LEU A 216 1.98 -9.48 7.79
N ASN A 217 2.87 -9.67 6.83
CA ASN A 217 3.57 -10.92 6.55
C ASN A 217 5.06 -10.69 6.26
N ASP A 218 5.92 -11.49 6.89
CA ASP A 218 7.37 -11.46 6.71
C ASP A 218 7.76 -11.75 5.25
N LYS A 219 6.96 -12.53 4.54
CA LYS A 219 7.19 -12.87 3.13
C LYS A 219 6.99 -11.70 2.18
N PHE A 220 6.34 -10.61 2.60
CA PHE A 220 6.25 -9.41 1.77
C PHE A 220 7.65 -8.89 1.36
N ALA A 221 8.66 -9.03 2.22
CA ALA A 221 10.02 -8.58 1.91
C ALA A 221 10.78 -9.49 0.94
N THR A 222 10.47 -10.79 0.87
CA THR A 222 11.34 -11.80 0.21
C THR A 222 10.87 -12.26 -1.16
N THR A 223 9.78 -11.71 -1.70
CA THR A 223 9.10 -12.18 -2.95
C THR A 223 8.62 -13.63 -2.94
N GLU A 224 8.90 -14.38 -1.87
CA GLU A 224 8.42 -15.73 -1.66
C GLU A 224 6.89 -15.76 -1.55
N ILE A 225 6.34 -16.90 -1.97
CA ILE A 225 4.92 -17.21 -1.85
C ILE A 225 4.63 -17.51 -0.38
N PRO A 226 3.86 -16.67 0.34
CA PRO A 226 3.38 -17.03 1.67
C PRO A 226 2.59 -18.33 1.64
N VAL A 227 2.97 -19.24 2.54
CA VAL A 227 2.20 -20.46 2.85
C VAL A 227 1.07 -20.22 3.85
N ARG A 228 1.13 -19.08 4.55
CA ARG A 228 0.14 -18.64 5.55
C ARG A 228 -0.16 -17.17 5.39
N PHE A 229 -1.39 -16.79 5.73
CA PHE A 229 -1.83 -15.41 5.82
C PHE A 229 -2.10 -15.04 7.26
N ASN A 230 -1.57 -13.90 7.69
CA ASN A 230 -1.60 -13.48 9.08
C ASN A 230 -2.79 -12.54 9.35
N LYS A 231 -3.25 -12.55 10.60
CA LYS A 231 -4.22 -11.56 11.09
C LYS A 231 -3.54 -10.59 12.06
N MET A 232 -3.82 -9.31 11.90
CA MET A 232 -3.46 -8.25 12.84
C MET A 232 -4.73 -7.70 13.46
N ILE A 233 -4.87 -7.83 14.78
CA ILE A 233 -6.04 -7.38 15.52
C ILE A 233 -5.62 -6.22 16.43
N ILE A 234 -6.10 -5.02 16.12
CA ILE A 234 -5.89 -3.83 16.95
C ILE A 234 -7.15 -3.66 17.79
N GLN A 235 -7.08 -4.03 19.07
CA GLN A 235 -8.22 -4.00 19.98
C GLN A 235 -8.61 -2.56 20.35
N GLY A 236 -7.63 -1.66 20.35
CA GLY A 236 -7.79 -0.24 20.60
C GLY A 236 -7.79 0.59 19.31
N ASN A 237 -7.34 1.83 19.44
CA ASN A 237 -7.33 2.81 18.34
C ASN A 237 -6.13 2.60 17.41
N LEU A 238 -6.36 2.82 16.12
CA LEU A 238 -5.32 2.96 15.10
C LEU A 238 -5.19 4.44 14.71
N LYS A 239 -4.01 5.04 14.89
CA LYS A 239 -3.79 6.46 14.61
C LYS A 239 -2.59 6.73 13.72
N GLY A 240 -2.66 7.84 12.98
CA GLY A 240 -1.50 8.45 12.33
C GLY A 240 -1.42 8.21 10.82
N ASN A 241 -0.22 8.03 10.29
CA ASN A 241 0.01 7.90 8.85
C ASN A 241 1.03 6.81 8.58
N GLY A 242 0.68 5.80 7.78
CA GLY A 242 1.58 4.65 7.59
C GLY A 242 1.29 3.86 6.33
N ARG A 243 2.27 3.05 5.94
CA ARG A 243 2.12 2.06 4.86
C ARG A 243 1.87 0.69 5.47
N ILE A 244 0.86 -0.02 4.98
CA ILE A 244 0.52 -1.37 5.41
C ILE A 244 0.66 -2.31 4.23
N ASN A 245 1.55 -3.29 4.35
CA ASN A 245 1.84 -4.26 3.30
C ASN A 245 1.10 -5.56 3.56
N TYR A 246 0.41 -6.04 2.52
CA TYR A 246 -0.37 -7.26 2.49
C TYR A 246 0.21 -8.21 1.46
N THR A 247 0.19 -9.49 1.80
CA THR A 247 0.27 -10.56 0.85
C THR A 247 -1.11 -11.18 0.65
N ALA A 248 -1.38 -11.66 -0.56
CA ALA A 248 -2.65 -12.24 -0.93
C ALA A 248 -2.45 -13.48 -1.82
N ASN A 249 -3.38 -14.42 -1.76
CA ASN A 249 -3.62 -15.45 -2.76
C ASN A 249 -5.06 -15.29 -3.23
N LEU A 250 -5.23 -14.47 -4.25
CA LEU A 250 -6.53 -14.18 -4.82
C LEU A 250 -7.26 -15.42 -5.34
N ALA A 251 -6.55 -16.46 -5.80
CA ALA A 251 -7.16 -17.63 -6.42
C ALA A 251 -7.92 -18.45 -5.37
N LYS A 252 -7.44 -18.38 -4.13
CA LYS A 252 -8.07 -18.97 -2.96
C LYS A 252 -8.97 -17.98 -2.21
N GLY A 253 -8.94 -16.70 -2.55
CA GLY A 253 -9.62 -15.65 -1.80
C GLY A 253 -9.02 -15.43 -0.41
N GLU A 254 -7.73 -15.70 -0.25
CA GLU A 254 -7.02 -15.59 1.03
C GLU A 254 -6.08 -14.38 1.00
N SER A 255 -5.96 -13.68 2.11
CA SER A 255 -4.96 -12.63 2.28
C SER A 255 -4.66 -12.40 3.74
N ASP A 256 -3.57 -11.67 3.99
CA ASP A 256 -3.40 -11.04 5.29
C ASP A 256 -4.61 -10.14 5.56
N HIS A 257 -4.95 -9.99 6.84
CA HIS A 257 -6.10 -9.20 7.26
C HIS A 257 -5.76 -8.31 8.45
N LEU A 258 -6.22 -7.06 8.38
CA LEU A 258 -6.15 -6.10 9.48
C LEU A 258 -7.55 -5.84 10.03
N GLN A 259 -7.72 -6.02 11.33
CA GLN A 259 -8.94 -5.68 12.05
C GLN A 259 -8.65 -4.58 13.06
N VAL A 260 -9.52 -3.57 13.13
CA VAL A 260 -9.46 -2.51 14.15
C VAL A 260 -10.79 -2.48 14.90
N ASP A 261 -10.74 -2.74 16.21
CA ASP A 261 -11.91 -2.78 17.09
C ASP A 261 -12.18 -1.41 17.75
N GLY A 262 -11.15 -0.56 17.88
CA GLY A 262 -11.29 0.86 18.25
C GLY A 262 -11.50 1.78 17.05
N ILE A 263 -11.23 3.06 17.24
CA ILE A 263 -11.40 4.08 16.20
C ILE A 263 -10.10 4.17 15.38
N ALA A 264 -10.23 4.09 14.06
CA ALA A 264 -9.17 4.41 13.11
C ALA A 264 -9.22 5.90 12.73
N GLU A 265 -8.06 6.56 12.78
CA GLU A 265 -7.90 7.99 12.50
C GLU A 265 -6.57 8.26 11.76
N GLY A 266 -6.63 8.96 10.63
CA GLY A 266 -5.45 9.36 9.84
C GLY A 266 -5.39 8.72 8.45
N ASN A 267 -4.19 8.60 7.86
CA ASN A 267 -4.02 8.23 6.45
C ASN A 267 -3.19 6.94 6.28
N PHE A 268 -3.80 5.89 5.71
CA PHE A 268 -3.14 4.60 5.55
C PHE A 268 -3.10 4.18 4.09
N VAL A 269 -1.89 3.85 3.61
CA VAL A 269 -1.68 3.37 2.25
C VAL A 269 -1.48 1.86 2.29
N LEU A 270 -2.33 1.13 1.57
CA LEU A 270 -2.27 -0.31 1.45
C LEU A 270 -1.45 -0.69 0.21
N ALA A 271 -0.42 -1.52 0.40
CA ALA A 271 0.30 -2.14 -0.69
C ALA A 271 0.05 -3.65 -0.66
N VAL A 272 -0.42 -4.21 -1.77
CA VAL A 272 -0.84 -5.61 -1.84
C VAL A 272 -0.01 -6.32 -2.88
N ARG A 273 0.48 -7.52 -2.55
CA ARG A 273 1.18 -8.38 -3.49
C ARG A 273 0.52 -9.75 -3.56
N ASN A 274 0.22 -10.22 -4.78
CA ASN A 274 -0.25 -11.58 -4.99
C ASN A 274 0.89 -12.59 -4.85
N SER A 275 0.58 -13.77 -4.34
CA SER A 275 1.51 -14.86 -4.16
C SER A 275 1.49 -15.89 -5.29
N THR A 276 0.56 -15.79 -6.24
CA THR A 276 0.38 -16.80 -7.30
C THR A 276 0.24 -16.18 -8.70
N THR A 277 0.45 -17.00 -9.71
CA THR A 277 0.08 -16.72 -11.11
C THR A 277 -1.29 -17.36 -11.35
N GLU A 278 -2.36 -16.58 -11.44
CA GLU A 278 -3.73 -17.08 -11.23
C GLU A 278 -4.44 -17.64 -12.46
N ALA A 279 -5.15 -18.76 -12.28
CA ALA A 279 -6.09 -19.34 -13.24
C ALA A 279 -7.58 -19.14 -12.88
N ASN A 280 -7.91 -18.86 -11.60
CA ASN A 280 -9.29 -18.67 -11.14
C ASN A 280 -9.39 -17.59 -10.05
N PRO A 281 -9.30 -16.31 -10.43
CA PRO A 281 -9.34 -15.20 -9.48
C PRO A 281 -10.73 -15.02 -8.83
N LYS A 282 -10.75 -14.60 -7.57
CA LYS A 282 -11.99 -14.19 -6.88
C LYS A 282 -12.38 -12.76 -7.23
N SER A 283 -13.69 -12.50 -7.27
CA SER A 283 -14.22 -11.15 -7.55
C SER A 283 -13.95 -10.14 -6.42
N SER A 284 -13.69 -10.63 -5.20
CA SER A 284 -13.52 -9.80 -4.01
C SER A 284 -12.56 -10.41 -2.99
N LEU A 285 -11.74 -9.58 -2.33
CA LEU A 285 -10.82 -9.97 -1.26
C LEU A 285 -10.78 -8.92 -0.14
N ASN A 286 -11.16 -9.29 1.08
CA ASN A 286 -11.23 -8.36 2.23
C ASN A 286 -9.85 -8.14 2.88
N LEU A 287 -9.40 -6.89 2.96
CA LEU A 287 -8.10 -6.53 3.53
C LEU A 287 -8.21 -5.93 4.94
N LEU A 288 -9.20 -5.07 5.16
CA LEU A 288 -9.31 -4.29 6.39
C LEU A 288 -10.76 -4.18 6.85
N SER A 289 -11.00 -4.47 8.12
CA SER A 289 -12.28 -4.27 8.78
C SER A 289 -12.16 -3.29 9.94
N LEU A 290 -12.90 -2.18 9.89
CA LEU A 290 -13.08 -1.28 11.04
C LEU A 290 -14.38 -1.68 11.73
N LYS A 291 -14.29 -2.26 12.92
CA LYS A 291 -15.42 -2.89 13.63
C LYS A 291 -16.17 -1.94 14.56
N ASN A 292 -15.57 -0.81 14.93
CA ASN A 292 -16.17 0.12 15.86
C ASN A 292 -17.41 0.78 15.25
N SER A 293 -18.56 0.71 15.94
CA SER A 293 -19.81 1.32 15.48
C SER A 293 -19.74 2.84 15.41
N ASN A 294 -18.85 3.47 16.17
CA ASN A 294 -18.64 4.91 16.21
C ASN A 294 -17.57 5.36 15.20
N GLN A 295 -17.14 4.48 14.29
CA GLN A 295 -16.23 4.85 13.21
C GLN A 295 -16.92 5.83 12.27
N GLU A 296 -16.40 7.06 12.22
CA GLU A 296 -16.83 8.06 11.24
C GLU A 296 -16.07 7.87 9.93
N GLY A 297 -16.77 7.98 8.79
CA GLY A 297 -16.21 7.68 7.47
C GLY A 297 -15.08 8.61 7.01
N ASN A 298 -14.97 9.82 7.58
CA ASN A 298 -13.94 10.81 7.25
C ASN A 298 -12.73 10.81 8.20
N LYS A 299 -12.76 10.06 9.31
CA LYS A 299 -11.66 10.03 10.28
C LYS A 299 -10.43 9.28 9.75
N ALA A 300 -10.66 8.21 8.98
CA ALA A 300 -9.59 7.43 8.36
C ALA A 300 -9.70 7.48 6.83
N SER A 301 -8.61 7.88 6.18
CA SER A 301 -8.46 7.80 4.73
C SER A 301 -7.60 6.57 4.41
N ILE A 302 -8.18 5.62 3.68
CA ILE A 302 -7.53 4.37 3.30
C ILE A 302 -7.50 4.26 1.78
N SER A 303 -6.31 4.09 1.21
CA SER A 303 -6.11 4.03 -0.25
C SER A 303 -5.11 2.95 -0.64
N LEU A 304 -5.18 2.46 -1.88
CA LEU A 304 -4.10 1.64 -2.44
C LEU A 304 -2.94 2.54 -2.89
N GLU A 305 -1.72 2.01 -2.84
CA GLU A 305 -0.49 2.73 -3.25
C GLU A 305 -0.61 3.40 -4.62
N ASN A 306 -1.25 2.73 -5.59
CA ASN A 306 -1.45 3.23 -6.94
C ASN A 306 -2.93 3.44 -7.31
N ASN A 307 -3.84 3.52 -6.30
CA ASN A 307 -5.31 3.44 -6.44
C ASN A 307 -5.86 2.13 -7.03
N TYR A 308 -5.03 1.37 -7.71
CA TYR A 308 -5.28 0.01 -8.16
C TYR A 308 -4.12 -0.90 -7.75
N VAL A 309 -4.36 -2.19 -7.85
CA VAL A 309 -3.31 -3.21 -7.78
C VAL A 309 -3.53 -4.21 -8.89
N ASP A 310 -2.47 -4.48 -9.64
CA ASP A 310 -2.47 -5.52 -10.66
C ASP A 310 -2.06 -6.83 -9.98
N LEU A 311 -2.99 -7.78 -9.90
CA LEU A 311 -2.77 -9.08 -9.28
C LEU A 311 -3.02 -10.15 -10.35
N GLY A 312 -1.93 -10.69 -10.89
CA GLY A 312 -1.96 -11.58 -12.05
C GLY A 312 -2.45 -10.85 -13.31
N THR A 313 -3.44 -11.44 -13.98
CA THR A 313 -4.04 -10.93 -15.24
C THR A 313 -4.98 -9.75 -15.01
N TYR A 314 -5.39 -9.51 -13.77
CA TYR A 314 -6.54 -8.67 -13.45
C TYR A 314 -6.14 -7.46 -12.62
N ARG A 315 -6.80 -6.33 -12.86
CA ARG A 315 -6.68 -5.10 -12.08
C ARG A 315 -7.77 -5.02 -11.02
N TYR A 316 -7.36 -4.76 -9.78
CA TYR A 316 -8.27 -4.58 -8.65
C TYR A 316 -8.20 -3.16 -8.13
N VAL A 317 -9.30 -2.67 -7.61
CA VAL A 317 -9.39 -1.38 -6.90
C VAL A 317 -9.97 -1.61 -5.52
N LEU A 318 -9.79 -0.64 -4.62
CA LEU A 318 -10.29 -0.73 -3.26
C LEU A 318 -11.70 -0.15 -3.17
N GLU A 319 -12.60 -0.89 -2.54
CA GLU A 319 -13.93 -0.43 -2.20
C GLU A 319 -14.18 -0.55 -0.71
N ASN A 320 -14.86 0.45 -0.16
CA ASN A 320 -15.35 0.43 1.21
C ASN A 320 -16.85 0.12 1.21
N ARG A 321 -17.23 -1.03 1.78
CA ARG A 321 -18.62 -1.39 2.07
C ARG A 321 -18.80 -1.51 3.56
N ASN A 322 -19.54 -0.58 4.16
CA ASN A 322 -19.85 -0.59 5.60
C ASN A 322 -18.61 -0.80 6.48
N HIS A 323 -17.57 0.01 6.25
CA HIS A 323 -16.29 -0.05 6.96
C HIS A 323 -15.46 -1.33 6.75
N ASN A 324 -15.77 -2.10 5.70
CA ASN A 324 -14.95 -3.21 5.21
C ASN A 324 -14.32 -2.82 3.87
N TYR A 325 -12.99 -2.70 3.89
CA TYR A 325 -12.17 -2.34 2.75
C TYR A 325 -11.69 -3.61 2.07
N HIS A 326 -12.19 -3.81 0.85
CA HIS A 326 -11.90 -5.01 0.07
C HIS A 326 -11.46 -4.62 -1.34
N LEU A 327 -10.60 -5.46 -1.91
CA LEU A 327 -10.26 -5.39 -3.32
C LEU A 327 -11.42 -5.96 -4.13
N PHE A 328 -11.77 -5.29 -5.22
CA PHE A 328 -12.75 -5.81 -6.18
C PHE A 328 -12.25 -5.63 -7.61
N ASN A 329 -12.65 -6.56 -8.48
CA ASN A 329 -12.52 -6.42 -9.93
C ASN A 329 -13.93 -6.47 -10.57
N PRO A 330 -14.35 -5.44 -11.30
CA PRO A 330 -15.68 -5.38 -11.91
C PRO A 330 -15.88 -6.34 -13.10
N LEU A 331 -14.81 -6.86 -13.70
CA LEU A 331 -14.87 -7.84 -14.79
C LEU A 331 -15.12 -9.27 -14.32
N ILE A 332 -14.90 -9.58 -13.03
CA ILE A 332 -15.10 -10.92 -12.51
C ILE A 332 -16.51 -10.98 -11.91
N PRO A 333 -17.46 -11.75 -12.50
CA PRO A 333 -18.80 -11.86 -11.97
C PRO A 333 -18.78 -12.36 -10.51
N ASN A 334 -19.57 -11.73 -9.63
CA ASN A 334 -19.65 -12.13 -8.23
C ASN A 334 -20.17 -13.57 -8.12
N SER A 335 -19.31 -14.49 -7.67
CA SER A 335 -19.68 -15.89 -7.42
C SER A 335 -20.41 -16.11 -6.08
N THR A 336 -20.68 -15.05 -5.31
CA THR A 336 -21.13 -15.13 -3.91
C THR A 336 -22.63 -15.30 -3.69
N SER A 337 -23.46 -15.48 -4.73
CA SER A 337 -24.92 -15.63 -4.58
C SER A 337 -25.45 -17.07 -4.64
N LYS A 338 -24.60 -18.12 -4.66
CA LYS A 338 -25.05 -19.51 -4.85
C LYS A 338 -24.73 -20.54 -3.77
N GLU A 339 -24.04 -20.19 -2.67
CA GLU A 339 -23.61 -21.20 -1.66
C GLU A 339 -24.35 -21.18 -0.32
N MET A 340 -25.46 -20.46 -0.19
CA MET A 340 -26.33 -20.56 0.99
C MET A 340 -27.76 -20.90 0.56
N ASN A 341 -28.01 -22.20 0.36
CA ASN A 341 -29.27 -22.91 0.66
C ASN A 341 -29.32 -24.24 -0.09
N ALA A 342 -28.59 -25.23 0.41
CA ALA A 342 -28.85 -26.63 0.08
C ALA A 342 -28.94 -27.43 1.38
N THR A 343 -29.96 -27.13 2.19
CA THR A 343 -30.48 -28.13 3.12
C THR A 343 -31.93 -27.85 3.44
N SER A 344 -32.76 -28.89 3.28
CA SER A 344 -34.12 -29.06 3.79
C SER A 344 -35.18 -28.06 3.31
N VAL A 345 -36.15 -28.54 2.52
CA VAL A 345 -37.50 -28.87 3.00
C VAL A 345 -38.24 -29.64 1.91
N SER A 346 -38.76 -30.79 2.30
CA SER A 346 -39.64 -31.67 1.55
C SER A 346 -41.05 -31.08 1.41
N SER A 347 -41.81 -31.67 0.48
CA SER A 347 -43.28 -31.62 0.32
C SER A 347 -43.86 -30.51 -0.57
N ILE A 348 -44.41 -30.97 -1.69
CA ILE A 348 -45.40 -30.28 -2.53
C ILE A 348 -46.78 -30.60 -1.94
N PRO A 349 -47.75 -29.66 -1.96
CA PRO A 349 -48.95 -29.95 -2.76
C PRO A 349 -49.45 -28.77 -3.61
N LYS A 350 -50.07 -29.16 -4.73
CA LYS A 350 -50.76 -28.39 -5.79
C LYS A 350 -51.96 -27.55 -5.30
N LYS A 351 -52.30 -26.48 -6.03
CA LYS A 351 -53.64 -26.23 -6.66
C LYS A 351 -53.66 -24.85 -7.37
N GLU A 352 -53.89 -24.84 -8.69
CA GLU A 352 -55.15 -24.51 -9.39
C GLU A 352 -55.32 -23.03 -9.73
N SER A 353 -55.51 -22.83 -11.04
CA SER A 353 -55.76 -21.63 -11.83
C SER A 353 -57.02 -20.84 -11.46
N VAL A 354 -57.08 -19.53 -11.82
CA VAL A 354 -58.08 -18.94 -12.75
C VAL A 354 -57.79 -17.45 -13.02
N THR A 355 -58.08 -17.08 -14.26
CA THR A 355 -57.98 -15.88 -15.09
C THR A 355 -58.68 -14.58 -14.62
N ASN A 356 -58.09 -13.40 -14.90
CA ASN A 356 -58.58 -12.45 -15.92
C ASN A 356 -57.75 -11.14 -15.97
N VAL A 357 -57.44 -10.70 -17.19
CA VAL A 357 -56.73 -9.47 -17.57
C VAL A 357 -57.72 -8.51 -18.25
N PRO A 358 -57.67 -7.20 -17.98
CA PRO A 358 -58.03 -6.17 -18.95
C PRO A 358 -56.76 -5.55 -19.56
N THR A 359 -56.74 -5.51 -20.89
CA THR A 359 -55.68 -5.01 -21.78
C THR A 359 -55.56 -3.48 -21.77
N LEU A 360 -54.32 -2.97 -21.65
CA LEU A 360 -53.91 -1.60 -22.06
C LEU A 360 -52.75 -1.71 -23.08
N ASP A 361 -52.74 -0.77 -24.02
CA ASP A 361 -52.10 -0.81 -25.35
C ASP A 361 -50.55 -0.85 -25.32
N LYS A 362 -49.94 -1.76 -26.09
CA LYS A 362 -48.48 -2.05 -26.07
C LYS A 362 -47.63 -0.97 -26.76
N LYS A 363 -48.20 -0.24 -27.72
CA LYS A 363 -47.42 0.69 -28.58
C LYS A 363 -46.93 1.95 -27.87
N GLU A 364 -47.70 2.52 -26.95
CA GLU A 364 -47.29 3.72 -26.19
C GLU A 364 -46.19 3.42 -25.16
N THR A 365 -46.16 2.20 -24.61
CA THR A 365 -45.18 1.83 -23.57
C THR A 365 -43.79 1.57 -24.16
N GLU A 366 -43.72 0.96 -25.35
CA GLU A 366 -42.45 0.71 -26.07
C GLU A 366 -41.81 2.00 -26.60
N GLN A 367 -42.61 2.97 -27.05
CA GLN A 367 -42.11 4.28 -27.51
C GLN A 367 -41.54 5.11 -26.35
N ASN A 368 -42.20 5.12 -25.19
CA ASN A 368 -41.70 5.82 -24.01
C ASN A 368 -40.40 5.22 -23.47
N LEU A 369 -40.25 3.89 -23.47
CA LEU A 369 -39.01 3.23 -23.04
C LEU A 369 -37.83 3.56 -23.97
N THR A 370 -38.07 3.62 -25.28
CA THR A 370 -37.04 3.96 -26.28
C THR A 370 -36.54 5.40 -26.09
N GLN A 371 -37.46 6.33 -25.78
CA GLN A 371 -37.11 7.72 -25.52
C GLN A 371 -36.32 7.88 -24.21
N LEU A 372 -36.74 7.21 -23.13
CA LEU A 372 -36.03 7.18 -21.84
C LEU A 372 -34.60 6.60 -21.95
N GLN A 373 -34.40 5.57 -22.77
CA GLN A 373 -33.07 5.00 -23.04
C GLN A 373 -32.16 5.97 -23.80
N LYS A 374 -32.72 6.72 -24.75
CA LYS A 374 -31.99 7.75 -25.49
C LYS A 374 -31.57 8.91 -24.56
N ASP A 375 -32.46 9.33 -23.68
CA ASP A 375 -32.20 10.43 -22.73
C ASP A 375 -31.18 10.01 -21.65
N PHE A 376 -31.25 8.77 -21.16
CA PHE A 376 -30.23 8.20 -20.28
C PHE A 376 -28.84 8.18 -20.93
N SER A 377 -28.76 7.76 -22.20
CA SER A 377 -27.50 7.69 -22.95
C SER A 377 -26.92 9.10 -23.19
N ALA A 378 -27.77 10.10 -23.43
CA ALA A 378 -27.36 11.49 -23.56
C ALA A 378 -26.77 12.04 -22.24
N HIS A 379 -27.43 11.78 -21.11
CA HIS A 379 -26.94 12.20 -19.78
C HIS A 379 -25.64 11.48 -19.38
N GLN A 380 -25.45 10.22 -19.77
CA GLN A 380 -24.19 9.51 -19.55
C GLN A 380 -23.02 10.16 -20.30
N LEU A 381 -23.23 10.55 -21.56
CA LEU A 381 -22.22 11.25 -22.36
C LEU A 381 -21.91 12.65 -21.81
N GLU A 382 -22.93 13.37 -21.35
CA GLU A 382 -22.78 14.68 -20.69
C GLU A 382 -21.95 14.57 -19.40
N ASN A 383 -22.24 13.56 -18.57
CA ASN A 383 -21.52 13.26 -17.34
C ASN A 383 -20.04 12.91 -17.59
N GLN A 384 -19.75 12.12 -18.63
CA GLN A 384 -18.37 11.80 -19.04
C GLN A 384 -17.58 13.05 -19.46
N LYS A 385 -18.19 13.93 -20.26
CA LYS A 385 -17.57 15.20 -20.67
C LYS A 385 -17.29 16.11 -19.47
N ALA A 386 -18.22 16.18 -18.51
CA ALA A 386 -18.05 16.95 -17.28
C ALA A 386 -16.89 16.42 -16.42
N LYS A 387 -16.80 15.09 -16.23
CA LYS A 387 -15.70 14.44 -15.49
C LYS A 387 -14.35 14.66 -16.17
N GLN A 388 -14.28 14.59 -17.49
CA GLN A 388 -13.06 14.88 -18.24
C GLN A 388 -12.61 16.34 -18.07
N SER A 389 -13.54 17.30 -18.09
CA SER A 389 -13.24 18.71 -17.85
C SER A 389 -12.62 18.93 -16.46
N MET A 390 -13.16 18.29 -15.41
CA MET A 390 -12.64 18.36 -14.05
C MET A 390 -11.22 17.78 -13.95
N ILE A 391 -10.96 16.63 -14.57
CA ILE A 391 -9.63 15.99 -14.61
C ILE A 391 -8.62 16.90 -15.30
N ASN A 392 -9.00 17.53 -16.41
CA ASN A 392 -8.14 18.47 -17.13
C ASN A 392 -7.82 19.72 -16.30
N ALA A 393 -8.81 20.27 -15.58
CA ALA A 393 -8.60 21.41 -14.67
C ALA A 393 -7.69 21.02 -13.49
N GLN A 394 -7.84 19.81 -12.95
CA GLN A 394 -7.02 19.30 -11.85
C GLN A 394 -5.57 19.04 -12.27
N SER A 395 -5.33 18.52 -13.47
CA SER A 395 -3.98 18.30 -14.00
C SER A 395 -3.25 19.62 -14.24
N GLU A 396 -3.96 20.63 -14.74
CA GLU A 396 -3.43 21.98 -14.95
C GLU A 396 -3.10 22.68 -13.62
N LEU A 397 -3.93 22.52 -12.58
CA LEU A 397 -3.60 22.99 -11.22
C LEU A 397 -2.32 22.36 -10.68
N ARG A 398 -2.12 21.05 -10.87
CA ARG A 398 -0.89 20.37 -10.46
C ARG A 398 0.33 20.92 -11.22
N ARG A 399 0.18 21.14 -12.53
CA ARG A 399 1.23 21.70 -13.39
C ARG A 399 1.64 23.11 -12.94
N LEU A 400 0.67 23.99 -12.71
CA LEU A 400 0.92 25.37 -12.28
C LEU A 400 1.51 25.45 -10.87
N ASN A 401 1.03 24.64 -9.93
CA ASN A 401 1.61 24.56 -8.57
C ASN A 401 3.06 24.05 -8.59
N SER A 402 3.38 23.09 -9.47
CA SER A 402 4.76 22.65 -9.67
C SER A 402 5.65 23.79 -10.19
N GLN A 403 5.18 24.54 -11.19
CA GLN A 403 5.91 25.71 -11.71
C GLN A 403 6.10 26.79 -10.64
N LEU A 404 5.09 27.07 -9.82
CA LEU A 404 5.18 28.00 -8.70
C LEU A 404 6.26 27.57 -7.69
N ASN A 405 6.29 26.29 -7.32
CA ASN A 405 7.30 25.74 -6.40
C ASN A 405 8.72 25.88 -6.96
N VAL A 406 8.92 25.68 -8.26
CA VAL A 406 10.22 25.85 -8.91
C VAL A 406 10.66 27.32 -8.87
N LEU A 407 9.78 28.26 -9.22
CA LEU A 407 10.08 29.69 -9.18
C LEU A 407 10.33 30.20 -7.76
N GLN A 408 9.57 29.71 -6.77
CA GLN A 408 9.78 30.05 -5.36
C GLN A 408 11.13 29.55 -4.83
N LYS A 409 11.59 28.36 -5.25
CA LYS A 409 12.94 27.90 -4.93
C LYS A 409 14.01 28.75 -5.61
N TYR A 410 13.75 29.17 -6.84
CA TYR A 410 14.68 29.99 -7.61
C TYR A 410 14.84 31.39 -6.99
N VAL A 411 13.75 32.06 -6.60
CA VAL A 411 13.80 33.40 -5.97
C VAL A 411 14.44 33.40 -4.58
N ASN A 412 14.38 32.29 -3.85
CA ASN A 412 14.98 32.13 -2.51
C ASN A 412 16.48 31.78 -2.53
N SER A 413 17.11 31.70 -3.71
CA SER A 413 18.54 31.38 -3.85
C SER A 413 19.42 32.61 -3.61
N ARG A 414 20.48 32.47 -2.78
CA ARG A 414 21.42 33.55 -2.41
C ARG A 414 22.29 34.09 -3.57
N ARG A 415 22.10 33.62 -4.81
CA ARG A 415 22.92 33.95 -5.99
C ARG A 415 22.21 34.83 -7.04
N LEU A 416 21.00 35.33 -6.78
CA LEU A 416 20.28 36.20 -7.74
C LEU A 416 20.66 37.67 -7.59
N GLY A 417 20.83 38.35 -8.72
CA GLY A 417 20.96 39.82 -8.79
C GLY A 417 19.60 40.52 -8.73
N TYR A 418 19.59 41.80 -8.36
CA TYR A 418 18.38 42.59 -8.12
C TYR A 418 17.38 42.59 -9.31
N TYR A 419 17.88 42.80 -10.54
CA TYR A 419 17.04 42.84 -11.75
C TYR A 419 16.45 41.48 -12.13
N THR A 420 17.16 40.37 -11.86
CA THR A 420 16.63 39.01 -12.13
C THR A 420 15.64 38.57 -11.05
N GLN A 421 15.78 39.06 -9.83
CA GLN A 421 14.82 38.82 -8.75
C GLN A 421 13.45 39.45 -9.04
N GLN A 422 13.41 40.69 -9.54
CA GLN A 422 12.14 41.35 -9.90
C GLN A 422 11.39 40.62 -11.02
N ALA A 423 12.10 40.19 -12.07
CA ALA A 423 11.48 39.43 -13.17
C ALA A 423 10.89 38.09 -12.72
N VAL A 424 11.52 37.41 -11.76
CA VAL A 424 11.02 36.14 -11.20
C VAL A 424 9.81 36.37 -10.30
N LEU A 425 9.78 37.46 -9.51
CA LEU A 425 8.61 37.84 -8.71
C LEU A 425 7.39 38.17 -9.58
N GLU A 426 7.59 38.82 -10.73
CA GLU A 426 6.53 39.08 -11.70
C GLU A 426 5.98 37.77 -12.29
N GLN A 427 6.85 36.82 -12.64
CA GLN A 427 6.42 35.49 -13.10
C GLN A 427 5.65 34.70 -12.02
N ILE A 428 6.07 34.80 -10.75
CA ILE A 428 5.33 34.21 -9.63
C ILE A 428 3.92 34.80 -9.55
N SER A 429 3.78 36.12 -9.65
CA SER A 429 2.47 36.80 -9.65
C SER A 429 1.58 36.33 -10.81
N ILE A 430 2.13 36.17 -12.02
CA ILE A 430 1.40 35.65 -13.18
C ILE A 430 0.91 34.21 -12.94
N ILE A 431 1.77 33.33 -12.42
CA ILE A 431 1.40 31.94 -12.15
C ILE A 431 0.38 31.85 -11.02
N GLN A 432 0.50 32.66 -9.96
CA GLN A 432 -0.49 32.72 -8.89
C GLN A 432 -1.88 33.15 -9.42
N ASN A 433 -1.93 34.13 -10.32
CA ASN A 433 -3.18 34.53 -10.97
C ASN A 433 -3.77 33.41 -11.83
N LYS A 434 -2.93 32.69 -12.59
CA LYS A 434 -3.37 31.51 -13.36
C LYS A 434 -3.89 30.40 -12.46
N ILE A 435 -3.23 30.12 -11.33
CA ILE A 435 -3.73 29.14 -10.33
C ILE A 435 -5.11 29.55 -9.83
N LYS A 436 -5.31 30.83 -9.51
CA LYS A 436 -6.62 31.33 -9.05
C LYS A 436 -7.71 31.14 -10.12
N GLN A 437 -7.40 31.44 -11.38
CA GLN A 437 -8.32 31.22 -12.51
C GLN A 437 -8.62 29.73 -12.73
N THR A 438 -7.61 28.87 -12.75
CA THR A 438 -7.78 27.42 -12.94
C THR A 438 -8.50 26.78 -11.75
N GLN A 439 -8.35 27.32 -10.54
CA GLN A 439 -9.08 26.88 -9.36
C GLN A 439 -10.58 27.16 -9.49
N THR A 440 -10.96 28.32 -10.04
CA THR A 440 -12.37 28.62 -10.38
C THR A 440 -12.89 27.63 -11.41
N ILE A 441 -12.15 27.38 -12.49
CA ILE A 441 -12.52 26.40 -13.53
C ILE A 441 -12.70 24.99 -12.93
N PHE A 442 -11.82 24.58 -12.02
CA PHE A 442 -11.94 23.29 -11.32
C PHE A 442 -13.20 23.23 -10.46
N ASN A 443 -13.50 24.29 -9.70
CA ASN A 443 -14.69 24.35 -8.86
C ASN A 443 -15.98 24.31 -9.69
N ASP A 444 -16.02 25.03 -10.82
CA ASP A 444 -17.16 25.05 -11.75
C ASP A 444 -17.34 23.67 -12.43
N ALA A 445 -16.24 23.04 -12.85
CA ALA A 445 -16.26 21.69 -13.41
C ALA A 445 -16.73 20.65 -12.38
N ASN A 446 -16.28 20.76 -11.13
CA ASN A 446 -16.71 19.88 -10.03
C ASN A 446 -18.20 20.08 -9.69
N ALA A 447 -18.70 21.31 -9.71
CA ALA A 447 -20.13 21.60 -9.55
C ALA A 447 -20.96 21.02 -10.70
N THR A 448 -20.45 21.12 -11.94
CA THR A 448 -21.07 20.53 -13.13
C THR A 448 -21.14 19.01 -13.02
N VAL A 449 -20.06 18.35 -12.56
CA VAL A 449 -20.04 16.89 -12.32
C VAL A 449 -21.14 16.49 -11.33
N LYS A 450 -21.27 17.18 -10.19
CA LYS A 450 -22.34 16.91 -9.21
C LYS A 450 -23.74 17.02 -9.80
N LEU A 451 -24.00 18.05 -10.59
CA LEU A 451 -25.28 18.25 -11.28
C LEU A 451 -25.55 17.13 -12.31
N THR A 452 -24.54 16.75 -13.09
CA THR A 452 -24.68 15.67 -14.09
C THR A 452 -24.74 14.27 -13.47
N ASP A 453 -24.15 14.04 -12.29
CA ASP A 453 -24.28 12.79 -11.53
C ASP A 453 -25.70 12.66 -10.99
N GLN A 454 -26.29 13.76 -10.47
CA GLN A 454 -27.67 13.78 -10.02
C GLN A 454 -28.66 13.51 -11.16
N LYS A 455 -28.52 14.20 -12.31
CA LYS A 455 -29.37 13.96 -13.49
C LYS A 455 -29.25 12.54 -14.03
N LEU A 456 -28.06 11.95 -13.97
CA LEU A 456 -27.83 10.57 -14.41
C LEU A 456 -28.51 9.57 -13.48
N GLU A 457 -28.50 9.79 -12.16
CA GLU A 457 -29.20 8.94 -11.20
C GLU A 457 -30.73 9.09 -11.29
N GLU A 458 -31.23 10.31 -11.52
CA GLU A 458 -32.66 10.56 -11.78
C GLU A 458 -33.13 9.85 -13.07
N ALA A 459 -32.35 9.93 -14.16
CA ALA A 459 -32.63 9.23 -15.41
C ALA A 459 -32.57 7.69 -15.25
N LYS A 460 -31.66 7.20 -14.41
CA LYS A 460 -31.54 5.77 -14.07
C LYS A 460 -32.73 5.25 -13.27
N LEU A 461 -33.23 6.02 -12.30
CA LEU A 461 -34.42 5.70 -11.52
C LEU A 461 -35.67 5.70 -12.40
N ALA A 462 -35.80 6.67 -13.31
CA ALA A 462 -36.89 6.70 -14.29
C ALA A 462 -36.88 5.45 -15.20
N LEU A 463 -35.70 5.03 -15.69
CA LEU A 463 -35.53 3.82 -16.50
C LEU A 463 -35.84 2.54 -15.70
N GLY A 464 -35.41 2.48 -14.43
CA GLY A 464 -35.68 1.35 -13.52
C GLY A 464 -37.17 1.17 -13.23
N SER A 465 -37.89 2.28 -13.01
CA SER A 465 -39.33 2.23 -12.75
C SER A 465 -40.10 1.61 -13.92
N VAL A 466 -39.79 1.96 -15.18
CA VAL A 466 -40.48 1.39 -16.35
C VAL A 466 -40.14 -0.07 -16.58
N ASN A 467 -38.90 -0.50 -16.28
CA ASN A 467 -38.49 -1.91 -16.41
C ASN A 467 -39.25 -2.83 -15.43
N ASP A 468 -39.51 -2.38 -14.21
CA ASP A 468 -40.31 -3.13 -13.23
C ASP A 468 -41.79 -3.26 -13.64
N LEU A 469 -42.34 -2.27 -14.35
CA LEU A 469 -43.72 -2.35 -14.88
C LEU A 469 -43.84 -3.30 -16.09
N VAL A 470 -42.76 -3.50 -16.85
CA VAL A 470 -42.72 -4.40 -18.03
C VAL A 470 -42.53 -5.87 -17.62
N LEU A 471 -41.81 -6.14 -16.52
CA LEU A 471 -41.58 -7.51 -16.03
C LEU A 471 -42.84 -8.21 -15.46
N ILE A 472 -43.84 -7.46 -15.00
CA ILE A 472 -45.05 -8.03 -14.37
C ILE A 472 -45.99 -8.70 -15.40
N LYS A 473 -45.82 -8.50 -16.72
CA LYS A 473 -46.79 -8.94 -17.76
C LYS A 473 -46.34 -10.09 -18.69
N ALA A 474 -45.12 -10.63 -18.55
CA ALA A 474 -44.52 -11.48 -19.59
C ALA A 474 -44.36 -12.99 -19.27
N SER A 475 -45.10 -13.56 -18.29
CA SER A 475 -45.00 -15.00 -17.97
C SER A 475 -46.10 -15.86 -18.62
N ALA A 476 -45.83 -16.44 -19.80
CA ALA A 476 -46.44 -17.70 -20.27
C ALA A 476 -45.50 -18.40 -21.30
N PRO A 477 -45.36 -19.75 -21.30
CA PRO A 477 -44.11 -20.41 -21.72
C PRO A 477 -44.17 -21.08 -23.10
N ALA A 478 -43.06 -21.05 -23.85
CA ALA A 478 -42.70 -22.11 -24.80
C ALA A 478 -41.19 -22.09 -25.08
N MET A 479 -40.59 -23.28 -25.05
CA MET A 479 -39.18 -23.56 -25.31
C MET A 479 -38.77 -23.14 -26.72
N GLN A 480 -37.66 -22.41 -26.86
CA GLN A 480 -36.53 -22.77 -27.73
C GLN A 480 -35.44 -21.68 -27.66
N ALA A 481 -34.21 -22.16 -27.50
CA ALA A 481 -32.90 -21.49 -27.53
C ALA A 481 -32.88 -19.97 -27.78
N THR A 482 -32.34 -19.18 -26.84
CA THR A 482 -31.71 -17.89 -27.15
C THR A 482 -30.85 -17.39 -25.99
N ASN A 483 -29.77 -16.70 -26.38
CA ASN A 483 -28.71 -16.13 -25.56
C ASN A 483 -29.25 -15.29 -24.40
N GLN A 484 -28.68 -15.50 -23.22
CA GLN A 484 -28.92 -14.66 -22.04
C GLN A 484 -28.17 -13.35 -22.19
N ASP A 485 -28.90 -12.28 -22.53
CA ASP A 485 -28.39 -10.91 -22.48
C ASP A 485 -28.25 -10.47 -21.02
N THR A 486 -27.01 -10.19 -20.64
CA THR A 486 -26.61 -9.73 -19.32
C THR A 486 -26.60 -8.20 -19.36
N SER A 487 -27.42 -7.55 -18.54
CA SER A 487 -27.37 -6.10 -18.32
C SER A 487 -26.06 -5.72 -17.61
N MET A 488 -24.98 -5.59 -18.39
CA MET A 488 -23.68 -5.14 -17.92
C MET A 488 -23.58 -3.61 -18.02
N MET A 489 -23.11 -2.98 -16.94
CA MET A 489 -22.38 -1.72 -17.02
C MET A 489 -21.46 -1.75 -18.25
N ASN A 490 -21.34 -0.66 -19.02
CA ASN A 490 -20.32 -0.55 -20.07
C ASN A 490 -18.91 -0.52 -19.43
N ILE A 491 -18.41 -1.68 -18.99
CA ILE A 491 -17.06 -1.88 -18.47
C ILE A 491 -16.16 -2.14 -19.67
N ILE A 492 -15.27 -1.19 -19.98
CA ILE A 492 -14.25 -1.37 -21.02
C ILE A 492 -13.18 -2.31 -20.46
N GLN A 493 -13.13 -3.54 -20.96
CA GLN A 493 -12.26 -4.60 -20.46
C GLN A 493 -10.76 -4.21 -20.48
N ALA A 494 -10.33 -3.44 -21.48
CA ALA A 494 -8.97 -2.92 -21.58
C ALA A 494 -8.48 -2.21 -20.30
N ASP A 495 -9.34 -1.48 -19.60
CA ASP A 495 -8.96 -0.71 -18.41
C ASP A 495 -8.72 -1.60 -17.17
N TRP A 496 -9.25 -2.82 -17.18
CA TRP A 496 -9.33 -3.73 -16.03
C TRP A 496 -8.49 -5.01 -16.17
N ILE A 497 -7.81 -5.18 -17.32
CA ILE A 497 -6.73 -6.17 -17.50
C ILE A 497 -5.41 -5.59 -17.00
N SER A 498 -4.54 -6.38 -16.37
CA SER A 498 -3.23 -5.93 -15.89
C SER A 498 -2.28 -5.54 -17.02
N GLN A 499 -1.27 -4.73 -16.71
CA GLN A 499 -0.26 -4.34 -17.70
C GLN A 499 0.56 -5.55 -18.20
N TYR A 500 0.78 -6.55 -17.34
CA TYR A 500 1.51 -7.78 -17.68
C TYR A 500 0.76 -8.64 -18.69
N ALA A 501 -0.52 -8.92 -18.42
CA ALA A 501 -1.35 -9.68 -19.37
C ALA A 501 -1.52 -8.93 -20.68
N ASN A 502 -1.66 -7.60 -20.62
CA ASN A 502 -1.70 -6.79 -21.81
C ASN A 502 -0.43 -6.90 -22.65
N THR A 503 0.74 -6.96 -22.01
CA THR A 503 2.03 -7.09 -22.71
C THR A 503 2.08 -8.40 -23.49
N ALA A 504 1.71 -9.53 -22.87
CA ALA A 504 1.68 -10.83 -23.53
C ALA A 504 0.67 -10.88 -24.69
N LEU A 505 -0.54 -10.35 -24.49
CA LEU A 505 -1.56 -10.28 -25.55
C LEU A 505 -1.12 -9.37 -26.71
N SER A 506 -0.51 -8.22 -26.39
CA SER A 506 -0.01 -7.27 -27.40
C SER A 506 1.18 -7.82 -28.18
N GLU A 507 2.02 -8.65 -27.55
CA GLU A 507 3.12 -9.34 -28.22
C GLU A 507 2.58 -10.38 -29.20
N LEU A 508 1.61 -11.20 -28.79
CA LEU A 508 0.97 -12.18 -29.68
C LEU A 508 0.32 -11.50 -30.88
N SER A 509 -0.42 -10.40 -30.67
CA SER A 509 -1.03 -9.66 -31.76
C SER A 509 0.01 -8.98 -32.65
N ALA A 510 1.11 -8.47 -32.08
CA ALA A 510 2.21 -7.92 -32.86
C ALA A 510 2.91 -8.99 -33.73
N GLN A 511 3.08 -10.21 -33.22
CA GLN A 511 3.60 -11.34 -33.99
C GLN A 511 2.66 -11.72 -35.13
N ALA A 512 1.34 -11.80 -34.87
CA ALA A 512 0.34 -12.07 -35.91
C ALA A 512 0.32 -10.99 -37.00
N ASN A 513 0.38 -9.71 -36.61
CA ASN A 513 0.49 -8.59 -37.55
C ASN A 513 1.77 -8.67 -38.40
N SER A 514 2.89 -9.06 -37.79
CA SER A 514 4.16 -9.23 -38.50
C SER A 514 4.08 -10.35 -39.53
N ALA A 515 3.42 -11.46 -39.20
CA ALA A 515 3.18 -12.57 -40.13
C ALA A 515 2.29 -12.15 -41.31
N LEU A 516 1.20 -11.39 -41.04
CA LEU A 516 0.34 -10.84 -42.09
C LEU A 516 1.09 -9.85 -42.99
N GLN A 517 1.98 -9.02 -42.43
CA GLN A 517 2.83 -8.12 -43.19
C GLN A 517 3.81 -8.89 -44.11
N ILE A 518 4.41 -9.96 -43.59
CA ILE A 518 5.27 -10.86 -44.38
C ILE A 518 4.48 -11.51 -45.52
N SER A 519 3.27 -12.02 -45.27
CA SER A 519 2.42 -12.60 -46.32
C SER A 519 2.08 -11.58 -47.40
N ASN A 520 1.57 -10.41 -47.00
CA ASN A 520 1.17 -9.36 -47.95
C ASN A 520 2.34 -8.84 -48.79
N SER A 521 3.55 -8.78 -48.22
CA SER A 521 4.75 -8.38 -48.97
C SER A 521 5.24 -9.49 -49.90
N LEU A 522 5.18 -10.76 -49.48
CA LEU A 522 5.48 -11.91 -50.34
C LEU A 522 4.49 -12.00 -51.52
N ASP A 523 3.20 -11.84 -51.27
CA ASP A 523 2.17 -11.84 -52.31
C ASP A 523 2.44 -10.76 -53.36
N ARG A 524 2.77 -9.53 -52.94
CA ARG A 524 3.16 -8.46 -53.89
C ARG A 524 4.36 -8.81 -54.77
N GLN A 525 5.29 -9.62 -54.28
CA GLN A 525 6.44 -10.06 -55.09
C GLN A 525 6.09 -11.27 -55.96
N LEU A 526 5.26 -12.19 -55.49
CA LEU A 526 4.83 -13.39 -56.23
C LEU A 526 3.89 -13.06 -57.40
N PHE A 527 3.04 -12.03 -57.27
CA PHE A 527 2.14 -11.59 -58.35
C PHE A 527 2.83 -10.74 -59.44
N LYS A 528 4.09 -10.36 -59.27
CA LYS A 528 4.89 -9.80 -60.36
C LYS A 528 5.31 -10.95 -61.28
N GLN A 529 4.59 -11.16 -62.37
CA GLN A 529 5.00 -12.10 -63.40
C GLN A 529 6.40 -11.74 -63.92
N SER A 530 7.36 -12.65 -63.70
CA SER A 530 8.72 -12.60 -64.25
C SER A 530 8.97 -13.89 -65.01
N ASP A 531 9.25 -13.81 -66.31
CA ASP A 531 9.58 -14.97 -67.16
C ASP A 531 11.02 -15.50 -66.97
N LYS A 532 11.78 -14.96 -66.00
CA LYS A 532 13.19 -15.30 -65.73
C LYS A 532 13.47 -15.47 -64.23
N PHE A 533 14.54 -16.20 -63.91
CA PHE A 533 15.13 -16.28 -62.57
C PHE A 533 15.31 -14.87 -61.99
N ASN A 534 14.73 -14.60 -60.83
CA ASN A 534 14.73 -13.27 -60.22
C ASN A 534 15.11 -13.36 -58.74
N VAL A 535 15.99 -12.46 -58.30
CA VAL A 535 16.36 -12.30 -56.89
C VAL A 535 15.89 -10.92 -56.45
N TRP A 536 15.19 -10.85 -55.33
CA TRP A 536 14.67 -9.59 -54.81
C TRP A 536 15.03 -9.43 -53.32
N SER A 537 15.14 -8.17 -52.92
CA SER A 537 15.28 -7.76 -51.52
C SER A 537 14.29 -6.65 -51.22
N SER A 538 13.67 -6.69 -50.04
CA SER A 538 12.82 -5.61 -49.54
C SER A 538 13.20 -5.25 -48.11
N VAL A 539 13.13 -3.96 -47.80
CA VAL A 539 13.25 -3.44 -46.44
C VAL A 539 12.04 -2.55 -46.19
N GLU A 540 11.28 -2.83 -45.14
CA GLU A 540 10.10 -2.09 -44.76
C GLU A 540 10.16 -1.71 -43.27
N HIS A 541 9.87 -0.44 -42.97
CA HIS A 541 9.72 0.05 -41.61
C HIS A 541 8.29 0.53 -41.41
N GLN A 542 7.63 0.03 -40.37
CA GLN A 542 6.27 0.43 -40.06
C GLN A 542 6.12 0.74 -38.57
N LYS A 543 5.37 1.80 -38.26
CA LYS A 543 4.91 2.11 -36.90
C LYS A 543 3.39 2.12 -36.89
N THR A 544 2.79 1.31 -36.04
CA THR A 544 1.33 1.21 -35.89
C THR A 544 0.92 1.41 -34.44
N GLU A 545 -0.25 1.99 -34.24
CA GLU A 545 -0.90 2.06 -32.93
C GLU A 545 -2.17 1.21 -32.98
N HIS A 546 -2.34 0.35 -31.98
CA HIS A 546 -3.48 -0.55 -31.88
C HIS A 546 -4.29 -0.20 -30.63
N LYS A 547 -5.62 -0.12 -30.78
CA LYS A 547 -6.57 0.17 -29.71
C LYS A 547 -7.74 -0.82 -29.79
N SER A 548 -8.26 -1.24 -28.65
CA SER A 548 -9.41 -2.12 -28.54
C SER A 548 -10.11 -1.89 -27.21
N ASP A 549 -11.40 -2.20 -27.15
CA ASP A 549 -12.14 -2.24 -25.88
C ASP A 549 -11.77 -3.49 -25.05
N LEU A 550 -11.11 -4.49 -25.66
CA LEU A 550 -10.74 -5.76 -25.05
C LEU A 550 -9.30 -5.79 -24.48
N TYR A 551 -8.39 -4.96 -25.00
CA TYR A 551 -6.99 -4.90 -24.57
C TYR A 551 -6.47 -3.47 -24.57
N ARG A 552 -5.52 -3.16 -23.68
CA ARG A 552 -4.96 -1.81 -23.56
C ARG A 552 -4.26 -1.41 -24.85
N PRO A 553 -4.30 -0.11 -25.21
CA PRO A 553 -3.57 0.41 -26.36
C PRO A 553 -2.09 0.07 -26.31
N TYR A 554 -1.53 -0.34 -27.46
CA TYR A 554 -0.10 -0.56 -27.61
C TYR A 554 0.43 0.01 -28.92
N LYS A 555 1.72 0.30 -28.95
CA LYS A 555 2.43 0.74 -30.16
C LYS A 555 3.33 -0.38 -30.64
N GLN A 556 3.30 -0.64 -31.93
CA GLN A 556 4.16 -1.62 -32.59
C GLN A 556 5.08 -0.89 -33.56
N GLN A 557 6.37 -1.26 -33.53
CA GLN A 557 7.36 -0.82 -34.50
C GLN A 557 7.94 -2.08 -35.15
N THR A 558 7.79 -2.23 -36.46
CA THR A 558 8.33 -3.36 -37.22
C THR A 558 9.43 -2.89 -38.15
N ASN A 559 10.48 -3.70 -38.23
CA ASN A 559 11.55 -3.63 -39.22
C ASN A 559 11.57 -4.96 -39.93
N LEU A 560 11.11 -5.00 -41.17
CA LEU A 560 11.07 -6.21 -41.98
C LEU A 560 12.15 -6.12 -43.05
N THR A 561 13.02 -7.11 -43.12
CA THR A 561 13.97 -7.30 -44.23
C THR A 561 13.73 -8.66 -44.82
N GLN A 562 13.49 -8.73 -46.13
CA GLN A 562 13.24 -9.98 -46.83
C GLN A 562 14.18 -10.10 -48.02
N LEU A 563 14.54 -11.34 -48.32
CA LEU A 563 15.34 -11.74 -49.47
C LEU A 563 14.64 -12.95 -50.07
N GLY A 564 14.37 -12.91 -51.37
CA GLY A 564 13.69 -14.01 -52.05
C GLY A 564 14.29 -14.30 -53.41
N ILE A 565 14.19 -15.56 -53.81
CA ILE A 565 14.61 -16.05 -55.12
C ILE A 565 13.38 -16.70 -55.76
N GLN A 566 13.00 -16.24 -56.94
CA GLN A 566 11.91 -16.80 -57.72
C GLN A 566 12.52 -17.61 -58.86
N MET A 567 12.28 -18.92 -58.84
CA MET A 567 12.66 -19.88 -59.87
C MET A 567 11.39 -20.41 -60.52
N ARG A 568 11.43 -20.64 -61.84
CA ARG A 568 10.28 -21.16 -62.58
C ARG A 568 10.04 -22.63 -62.28
#